data_AF-A0A1I8A5W5-F1
#
_entry.id   AF-A0A1I8A5W5-F1
#
_cell.length_a   1.000
_cell.length_b   1.000
_cell.length_c   1.000
_cell.angle_alpha   90.00
_cell.angle_beta   90.00
_cell.angle_gamma   90.00
#
_symmetry.space_group_name_H-M   'P 1'
#
loop_
_entity.id
_entity.type
_entity.pdbx_description
1 polymer ?
#
loop_
_entity_poly.entity_id
_entity_poly.type
_entity_poly.pdbx_seq_one_letter_code
_entity_poly.pdbx_strand_id
1 'polypeptide(L)'
;MHSRGESKKPLSSSFEALQQDLPCDLHMVTLRTSSAPTEYALSAQTTRPTSSAALILHRLGVDCRSKLNSTCSLTPSGTVNVNALFADQPKAIHTSSLTMLYDGPEIKELRLEPMDLKTVKLVFP
;
A
#
# COMPACT_ATOMS: atom_id res chain seq x y z
N MET A 1 34.57 -4.12 -26.62
CA MET A 1 33.41 -3.29 -27.05
C MET A 1 32.14 -4.10 -26.84
N HIS A 2 31.34 -3.83 -25.80
CA HIS A 2 29.94 -4.26 -25.69
C HIS A 2 29.26 -3.28 -24.71
N SER A 3 28.77 -2.16 -25.23
CA SER A 3 27.92 -1.25 -24.45
C SER A 3 26.51 -1.82 -24.42
N ARG A 4 26.01 -2.16 -23.22
CA ARG A 4 24.58 -2.46 -23.02
C ARG A 4 23.80 -1.17 -23.28
N GLY A 5 23.03 -1.15 -24.36
CA GLY A 5 22.04 -0.11 -24.59
C GLY A 5 20.91 -0.28 -23.58
N GLU A 6 20.86 0.60 -22.57
CA GLU A 6 19.64 0.77 -21.78
C GLU A 6 18.56 1.34 -22.71
N SER A 7 17.53 0.54 -22.98
CA SER A 7 16.35 0.96 -23.71
C SER A 7 15.61 2.00 -22.86
N LYS A 8 15.81 3.28 -23.17
CA LYS A 8 15.11 4.39 -22.51
C LYS A 8 13.63 4.30 -22.83
N LYS A 9 12.82 3.81 -21.88
CA LYS A 9 11.36 3.96 -21.96
C LYS A 9 11.04 5.46 -22.07
N PRO A 10 10.15 5.87 -22.99
CA PRO A 10 9.72 7.26 -23.08
C PRO A 10 9.05 7.67 -21.76
N LEU A 11 9.32 8.90 -21.31
CA LEU A 11 8.68 9.46 -20.12
C LEU A 11 7.17 9.62 -20.39
N SER A 12 6.35 9.13 -19.46
CA SER A 12 4.90 9.31 -19.53
C SER A 12 4.52 10.76 -19.18
N SER A 13 3.51 11.32 -19.85
CA SER A 13 2.96 12.64 -19.52
C SER A 13 2.07 12.63 -18.27
N SER A 14 1.65 11.45 -17.80
CA SER A 14 0.87 11.24 -16.58
C SER A 14 1.34 10.02 -15.80
N PHE A 15 1.01 9.97 -14.51
CA PHE A 15 1.27 8.84 -13.65
C PHE A 15 0.04 8.54 -12.81
N GLU A 16 -0.44 7.30 -12.88
CA GLU A 16 -1.50 6.77 -12.03
C GLU A 16 -0.91 5.67 -11.16
N ALA A 17 -0.87 5.90 -9.86
CA ALA A 17 -0.35 4.93 -8.90
C ALA A 17 -1.37 3.82 -8.60
N LEU A 18 -2.66 4.17 -8.67
CA LEU A 18 -3.78 3.29 -8.38
C LEU A 18 -4.53 2.96 -9.66
N GLN A 19 -4.98 1.70 -9.79
CA GLN A 19 -5.81 1.28 -10.93
C GLN A 19 -7.29 1.66 -10.78
N GLN A 20 -7.70 2.04 -9.57
CA GLN A 20 -9.06 2.46 -9.26
C GLN A 20 -9.04 3.48 -8.12
N ASP A 21 -9.99 4.40 -8.16
CA ASP A 21 -10.21 5.36 -7.07
C ASP A 21 -10.63 4.61 -5.80
N LEU A 22 -10.20 5.13 -4.65
CA LEU A 22 -10.64 4.60 -3.37
C LEU A 22 -12.09 5.03 -3.09
N PRO A 23 -12.91 4.16 -2.48
CA PRO A 23 -14.22 4.56 -1.95
C PRO A 23 -14.11 5.74 -0.99
N CYS A 24 -15.15 6.55 -0.89
CA CYS A 24 -15.12 7.78 -0.09
C CYS A 24 -15.00 7.56 1.43
N ASP A 25 -15.30 6.35 1.91
CA ASP A 25 -15.07 5.95 3.29
C ASP A 25 -13.71 5.29 3.50
N LEU A 26 -12.86 5.15 2.48
CA LEU A 26 -11.58 4.48 2.59
C LEU A 26 -10.41 5.47 2.37
N HIS A 27 -9.54 5.59 3.37
CA HIS A 27 -8.40 6.49 3.33
C HIS A 27 -7.08 5.71 3.43
N MET A 28 -6.20 5.93 2.45
CA MET A 28 -4.82 5.47 2.50
C MET A 28 -4.01 6.40 3.39
N VAL A 29 -3.80 6.00 4.64
CA VAL A 29 -3.09 6.79 5.65
C VAL A 29 -1.58 6.78 5.37
N THR A 30 -1.05 5.63 5.00
CA THR A 30 0.39 5.43 4.74
C THR A 30 0.59 4.41 3.65
N LEU A 31 1.42 4.75 2.66
CA LEU A 31 2.06 3.80 1.74
C LEU A 31 3.56 4.08 1.73
N ARG A 32 4.38 3.16 2.23
CA ARG A 32 5.84 3.36 2.29
C ARG A 32 6.59 2.08 1.97
N THR A 33 7.70 2.19 1.25
CA THR A 33 8.61 1.06 1.03
C THR A 33 9.31 0.68 2.34
N SER A 34 9.44 -0.62 2.59
CA SER A 34 10.19 -1.16 3.73
C SER A 34 11.69 -1.13 3.44
N SER A 35 12.48 -0.83 4.45
CA SER A 35 13.93 -0.78 4.37
C SER A 35 14.56 -2.06 4.92
N ALA A 36 15.64 -2.51 4.29
CA ALA A 36 16.49 -3.55 4.85
C ALA A 36 17.19 -3.05 6.12
N PRO A 37 17.63 -3.95 7.02
CA PRO A 37 18.45 -3.57 8.15
C PRO A 37 19.67 -2.76 7.69
N THR A 38 19.99 -1.72 8.45
CA THR A 38 21.17 -0.91 8.16
C THR A 38 22.43 -1.70 8.43
N GLU A 39 23.26 -1.86 7.40
CA GLU A 39 24.59 -2.43 7.55
C GLU A 39 25.55 -1.33 8.02
N TYR A 40 26.09 -1.49 9.23
CA TYR A 40 27.08 -0.59 9.79
C TYR A 40 28.48 -1.13 9.52
N ALA A 41 28.94 -0.98 8.28
CA ALA A 41 30.35 -1.22 7.93
C ALA A 41 31.19 0.05 8.16
N LEU A 42 32.48 -0.12 8.47
CA LEU A 42 33.42 0.90 8.98
C LEU A 42 33.63 2.17 8.11
N SER A 43 32.97 2.31 6.96
CA SER A 43 33.15 3.49 6.09
C SER A 43 31.92 3.96 5.30
N ALA A 44 30.76 3.28 5.40
CA ALA A 44 29.52 3.74 4.77
C ALA A 44 28.30 3.12 5.46
N GLN A 45 27.30 3.95 5.76
CA GLN A 45 25.98 3.50 6.18
C GLN A 45 25.14 3.26 4.92
N THR A 46 24.84 2.00 4.62
CA THR A 46 23.99 1.65 3.46
C THR A 46 22.65 1.12 3.94
N THR A 47 21.58 1.85 3.64
CA THR A 47 20.20 1.37 3.76
C THR A 47 19.66 1.10 2.36
N ARG A 48 19.09 -0.10 2.14
CA ARG A 48 18.54 -0.49 0.83
C ARG A 48 17.03 -0.69 0.95
N PRO A 49 16.23 -0.26 -0.05
CA PRO A 49 14.82 -0.60 -0.10
C PRO A 49 14.67 -2.11 -0.32
N THR A 50 13.63 -2.68 0.26
CA THR A 50 13.21 -4.07 -0.02
C THR A 50 12.09 -4.06 -1.06
N SER A 51 11.78 -5.23 -1.63
CA SER A 51 10.60 -5.43 -2.49
C SER A 51 9.29 -5.52 -1.68
N SER A 52 9.21 -4.86 -0.53
CA SER A 52 7.99 -4.83 0.29
C SER A 52 7.60 -3.40 0.67
N ALA A 53 6.31 -3.19 0.90
CA ALA A 53 5.76 -1.91 1.34
C ALA A 53 4.76 -2.09 2.48
N ALA A 54 4.67 -1.07 3.32
CA ALA A 54 3.57 -0.88 4.24
C ALA A 54 2.38 -0.28 3.53
N LEU A 55 1.19 -0.74 3.85
CA LEU A 55 -0.05 -0.04 3.55
C LEU A 55 -0.90 0.03 4.83
N ILE A 56 -1.27 1.24 5.23
CA ILE A 56 -2.23 1.49 6.31
C ILE A 56 -3.50 2.08 5.70
N LEU A 57 -4.62 1.38 5.90
CA LEU A 57 -5.94 1.83 5.48
C LEU A 57 -6.78 2.16 6.71
N HIS A 58 -7.50 3.27 6.64
CA HIS A 58 -8.53 3.65 7.58
C HIS A 58 -9.88 3.63 6.87
N ARG A 59 -10.88 2.97 7.45
CA ARG A 59 -12.26 3.11 6.98
C ARG A 59 -12.98 4.12 7.87
N LEU A 60 -13.33 5.28 7.34
CA LEU A 60 -14.07 6.29 8.08
C LEU A 60 -15.50 5.81 8.34
N GLY A 61 -15.94 5.84 9.59
CA GLY A 61 -17.34 5.65 9.93
C GLY A 61 -18.16 6.87 9.53
N VAL A 62 -19.19 6.65 8.70
CA VAL A 62 -20.15 7.69 8.34
C VAL A 62 -21.29 7.64 9.36
N ASP A 63 -21.42 8.69 10.16
CA ASP A 63 -22.51 8.85 11.13
C ASP A 63 -23.53 9.89 10.64
N CYS A 64 -24.68 10.02 11.31
CA CYS A 64 -25.72 10.99 10.94
C CYS A 64 -25.27 12.46 11.03
N ARG A 65 -24.09 12.74 11.60
CA ARG A 65 -23.48 14.08 11.70
C ARG A 65 -22.52 14.35 10.56
N SER A 66 -22.16 13.32 9.81
CA SER A 66 -21.22 13.39 8.71
C SER A 66 -21.84 14.20 7.57
N LYS A 67 -21.19 15.30 7.22
CA LYS A 67 -21.56 16.14 6.05
C LYS A 67 -21.11 15.52 4.73
N LEU A 68 -20.93 14.20 4.69
CA LEU A 68 -20.61 13.44 3.49
C LEU A 68 -21.85 13.46 2.60
N ASN A 69 -22.01 14.54 1.84
CA ASN A 69 -22.93 14.62 0.72
C ASN A 69 -22.31 13.80 -0.44
N SER A 70 -22.23 12.48 -0.28
CA SER A 70 -21.39 11.66 -1.14
C SER A 70 -22.05 11.43 -2.50
N THR A 71 -21.49 12.04 -3.54
CA THR A 71 -21.68 11.65 -4.96
C THR A 71 -20.84 10.42 -5.34
N CYS A 72 -20.19 9.80 -4.37
CA CYS A 72 -19.22 8.72 -4.53
C CYS A 72 -19.63 7.49 -3.73
N SER A 73 -19.19 6.32 -4.19
CA SER A 73 -19.50 5.03 -3.58
C SER A 73 -18.80 4.85 -2.23
N LEU A 74 -19.52 4.28 -1.27
CA LEU A 74 -18.98 3.77 0.00
C LEU A 74 -18.66 2.29 -0.14
N THR A 75 -17.77 1.78 0.70
CA THR A 75 -17.38 0.36 0.74
C THR A 75 -18.53 -0.47 1.35
N PRO A 76 -19.34 -1.23 0.58
CA PRO A 76 -20.61 -1.78 1.08
C PRO A 76 -20.40 -2.91 2.11
N SER A 77 -19.40 -3.76 1.87
CA SER A 77 -19.10 -4.95 2.69
C SER A 77 -17.93 -4.76 3.65
N GLY A 78 -17.25 -3.60 3.59
CA GLY A 78 -15.97 -3.37 4.26
C GLY A 78 -14.78 -4.15 3.66
N THR A 79 -15.00 -4.93 2.61
CA THR A 79 -13.96 -5.69 1.91
C THR A 79 -13.22 -4.80 0.92
N VAL A 80 -11.89 -4.83 0.97
CA VAL A 80 -10.99 -4.14 0.04
C VAL A 80 -10.11 -5.17 -0.67
N ASN A 81 -10.17 -5.17 -2.00
CA ASN A 81 -9.29 -5.98 -2.84
C ASN A 81 -7.95 -5.24 -3.03
N VAL A 82 -7.02 -5.44 -2.10
CA VAL A 82 -5.71 -4.78 -2.11
C VAL A 82 -4.86 -5.18 -3.32
N ASN A 83 -5.03 -6.40 -3.85
CA ASN A 83 -4.30 -6.86 -5.04
C ASN A 83 -4.65 -6.04 -6.29
N ALA A 84 -5.88 -5.54 -6.38
CA ALA A 84 -6.35 -4.76 -7.52
C ALA A 84 -6.06 -3.25 -7.39
N LEU A 85 -5.50 -2.79 -6.27
CA LEU A 85 -5.25 -1.36 -6.06
C LEU A 85 -4.10 -0.83 -6.92
N PHE A 86 -3.05 -1.61 -7.14
CA PHE A 86 -1.83 -1.17 -7.80
C PHE A 86 -1.66 -1.86 -9.16
N ALA A 87 -0.97 -1.20 -10.10
CA ALA A 87 -0.63 -1.80 -11.40
C ALA A 87 0.22 -3.07 -11.22
N ASP A 88 1.24 -2.98 -10.36
CA ASP A 88 2.04 -4.12 -9.94
C ASP A 88 1.32 -4.84 -8.79
N GLN A 89 0.84 -6.05 -9.04
CA GLN A 89 0.12 -6.81 -8.03
C GLN A 89 1.11 -7.40 -7.01
N PRO A 90 0.86 -7.23 -5.69
CA PRO A 90 1.68 -7.89 -4.69
C PRO A 90 1.54 -9.41 -4.79
N LYS A 91 2.67 -10.11 -4.66
CA LYS A 91 2.76 -11.57 -4.59
C LYS A 91 2.17 -12.13 -3.30
N ALA A 92 2.32 -11.38 -2.20
CA ALA A 92 1.78 -11.76 -0.89
C ALA A 92 1.36 -10.52 -0.11
N ILE A 93 0.31 -10.68 0.71
CA ILE A 93 -0.19 -9.65 1.60
C ILE A 93 -0.23 -10.24 3.01
N HIS A 94 0.53 -9.66 3.93
CA HIS A 94 0.52 -10.07 5.33
C HIS A 94 -0.16 -9.00 6.18
N THR A 95 -0.92 -9.41 7.19
CA THR A 95 -1.33 -8.48 8.25
C THR A 95 -0.10 -8.01 9.02
N SER A 96 -0.19 -6.87 9.70
CA SER A 96 0.89 -6.38 10.54
C SER A 96 0.36 -5.47 11.65
N SER A 97 1.17 -5.24 12.69
CA SER A 97 0.87 -4.21 13.69
C SER A 97 0.88 -2.81 13.06
N LEU A 98 0.26 -1.83 13.71
CA LEU A 98 0.24 -0.43 13.22
C LEU A 98 1.63 0.17 13.02
N THR A 99 2.61 -0.28 13.81
CA THR A 99 4.01 0.14 13.73
C THR A 99 4.83 -0.70 12.75
N MET A 100 4.26 -1.77 12.20
CA MET A 100 4.91 -2.80 11.40
C MET A 100 6.12 -3.47 12.05
N LEU A 101 6.16 -3.50 13.38
CA LEU A 101 7.21 -4.22 14.10
C LEU A 101 6.91 -5.73 14.20
N TYR A 102 5.66 -6.12 13.98
CA TYR A 102 5.21 -7.50 14.06
C TYR A 102 4.42 -7.87 12.81
N ASP A 103 4.95 -8.83 12.05
CA ASP A 103 4.25 -9.43 10.92
C ASP A 103 3.22 -10.44 11.43
N GLY A 104 2.05 -10.46 10.79
CA GLY A 104 0.97 -11.39 11.02
C GLY A 104 0.80 -12.37 9.86
N PRO A 105 -0.26 -13.20 9.88
CA PRO A 105 -0.52 -14.16 8.81
C PRO A 105 -0.74 -13.50 7.45
N GLU A 106 -0.46 -14.26 6.40
CA GLU A 106 -0.86 -13.93 5.03
C GLU A 106 -2.39 -13.96 4.91
N ILE A 107 -2.94 -13.00 4.16
CA ILE A 107 -4.37 -12.84 3.91
C ILE A 107 -4.65 -12.74 2.42
N LYS A 108 -5.81 -13.22 1.99
CA LYS A 108 -6.30 -13.06 0.61
C LYS A 108 -7.17 -11.84 0.42
N GLU A 109 -7.81 -11.40 1.51
CA GLU A 109 -8.78 -10.31 1.51
C GLU A 109 -8.62 -9.48 2.77
N LEU A 110 -8.68 -8.16 2.64
CA LEU A 110 -8.64 -7.23 3.76
C LEU A 110 -10.06 -6.71 4.03
N ARG A 111 -10.59 -7.01 5.20
CA ARG A 111 -11.87 -6.48 5.67
C ARG A 111 -11.64 -5.38 6.69
N LEU A 112 -12.34 -4.25 6.58
CA LEU A 112 -12.33 -3.12 7.51
C LEU A 112 -13.75 -2.77 7.95
N GLU A 113 -13.99 -2.76 9.25
CA GLU A 113 -15.21 -2.22 9.84
C GLU A 113 -15.14 -0.68 9.94
N PRO A 114 -16.26 0.03 10.12
CA PRO A 114 -16.24 1.47 10.32
C PRO A 114 -15.33 1.87 11.50
N MET A 115 -14.47 2.86 11.27
CA MET A 115 -13.40 3.33 12.17
C MET A 115 -12.23 2.35 12.37
N ASP A 116 -12.15 1.25 11.62
CA ASP A 116 -10.97 0.38 11.65
C ASP A 116 -9.76 1.06 11.00
N LEU A 117 -8.61 0.91 11.65
CA LEU A 117 -7.28 1.19 11.10
C LEU A 117 -6.53 -0.14 10.96
N LYS A 118 -6.25 -0.59 9.73
CA LYS A 118 -5.53 -1.84 9.49
C LYS A 118 -4.26 -1.63 8.70
N THR A 119 -3.23 -2.37 9.08
CA THR A 119 -1.92 -2.36 8.44
C THR A 119 -1.68 -3.69 7.76
N VAL A 120 -1.26 -3.63 6.51
CA VAL A 120 -0.81 -4.79 5.74
C VAL A 120 0.58 -4.52 5.16
N LYS A 121 1.38 -5.58 5.08
CA LYS A 121 2.66 -5.61 4.40
C LYS A 121 2.45 -6.25 3.03
N LEU A 122 2.73 -5.49 1.99
CA LEU A 122 2.68 -5.90 0.59
C LEU A 122 4.07 -6.40 0.19
N VAL A 123 4.16 -7.58 -0.42
CA VAL A 123 5.40 -8.13 -0.97
C VAL A 123 5.27 -8.18 -2.48
N PHE A 124 6.12 -7.46 -3.20
CA PHE A 124 6.15 -7.38 -4.66
C PHE A 124 7.18 -8.36 -5.25
N PRO A 125 7.00 -8.79 -6.51
CA PRO A 125 7.93 -9.67 -7.21
C PRO A 125 9.35 -9.11 -7.34
#